data_AF-A0A6J4YG08-F1
#
_entry.id   AF-A0A6J4YG08-F1
#
_cell.length_a   1.000
_cell.length_b   1.000
_cell.length_c   1.000
_cell.angle_alpha   90.00
_cell.angle_beta   90.00
_cell.angle_gamma   90.00
#
_symmetry.space_group_name_H-M   'P 1'
#
loop_
_entity.id
_entity.type
_entity.pdbx_description
1 polymer ?
#
loop_
_entity_poly.entity_id
_entity_poly.type
_entity_poly.pdbx_seq_one_letter_code
_entity_poly.pdbx_strand_id
1 'polypeptide(L)' 'MEKIAYILLLIVALCWLLAMFVGMVAAFPMGLIGLVGIAGLGLLFIKVIRERLKNKEDDYYSKNIDK' A
#
# COMPACT_ATOMS: atom_id res chain seq x y z
N MET A 1 -8.50 21.55 13.05
CA MET A 1 -7.25 21.03 13.67
C MET A 1 -6.89 19.66 13.13
N GLU A 2 -7.83 18.72 13.06
CA GLU A 2 -7.58 17.35 12.54
C GLU A 2 -7.05 17.29 11.11
N LYS A 3 -7.61 18.07 10.17
CA LYS A 3 -7.15 18.09 8.77
C LYS A 3 -5.68 18.49 8.63
N ILE A 4 -5.20 19.45 9.43
CA ILE A 4 -3.81 19.91 9.42
C ILE A 4 -2.90 18.80 9.99
N ALA A 5 -3.32 18.13 11.05
CA ALA A 5 -2.60 16.98 11.59
C ALA A 5 -2.48 15.84 10.57
N TYR A 6 -3.56 15.52 9.85
CA TYR A 6 -3.52 14.50 8.78
C TYR A 6 -2.62 14.90 7.61
N ILE A 7 -2.63 16.17 7.20
CA ILE A 7 -1.73 16.67 6.15
C ILE A 7 -0.28 16.54 6.58
N LEU A 8 0.05 16.94 7.80
CA LEU A 8 1.41 16.85 8.32
C LEU A 8 1.87 15.40 8.45
N LEU A 9 0.99 14.52 8.94
CA LEU A 9 1.26 13.08 9.03
C LEU A 9 1.47 12.45 7.64
N LEU A 10 0.70 12.87 6.64
CA LEU A 10 0.88 12.43 5.25
C LEU A 10 2.23 12.87 4.69
N ILE A 11 2.65 14.12 4.93
CA ILE A 11 3.97 14.61 4.49
C ILE A 11 5.09 13.78 5.14
N VAL A 12 5.03 13.57 6.46
CA VAL A 12 6.03 12.77 7.19
C VAL A 12 6.07 11.34 6.67
N ALA A 13 4.92 10.71 6.44
CA ALA A 13 4.84 9.36 5.89
C ALA A 13 5.49 9.28 4.50
N LEU A 14 5.22 10.25 3.62
CA LEU A 14 5.84 10.30 2.29
C LEU A 14 7.36 10.50 2.37
N CYS A 15 7.83 11.44 3.20
CA CYS A 15 9.26 11.65 3.43
C CYS A 15 9.95 10.39 3.96
N TRP A 16 9.31 9.68 4.89
CA TRP A 16 9.83 8.44 5.46
C TRP A 16 9.93 7.32 4.42
N LEU A 17 8.90 7.15 3.59
CA LEU A 17 8.93 6.19 2.48
C LEU A 17 10.05 6.52 1.48
N LEU A 18 10.21 7.79 1.09
CA LEU A 18 11.28 8.20 0.20
C LEU A 18 12.67 7.94 0.80
N ALA A 19 12.88 8.28 2.07
CA ALA A 19 14.13 8.00 2.77
C ALA A 19 14.42 6.49 2.84
N MET A 20 13.40 5.67 3.07
CA MET A 20 13.52 4.21 3.05
C MET A 20 13.99 3.71 1.67
N PHE A 21 13.37 4.17 0.59
CA PHE A 21 13.76 3.80 -0.77
C PHE A 21 15.21 4.20 -1.09
N VAL A 22 15.59 5.44 -0.76
CA VAL A 22 16.98 5.91 -0.96
C VAL A 22 17.96 5.10 -0.12
N GLY A 23 17.63 4.79 1.13
CA GLY A 23 18.46 3.96 2.01
C GLY A 23 18.65 2.54 1.47
N MET A 24 17.62 1.95 0.88
CA MET A 24 17.72 0.63 0.24
C MET A 24 18.59 0.66 -1.01
N VAL A 25 18.50 1.72 -1.84
CA VAL A 25 19.39 1.86 -3.00
C VAL A 25 20.84 2.06 -2.55
N ALA A 26 21.08 2.85 -1.50
CA ALA A 26 22.42 3.07 -0.95
C ALA A 26 23.02 1.81 -0.32
N ALA A 27 22.20 0.92 0.24
CA ALA A 27 22.61 -0.36 0.83
C ALA A 27 22.89 -1.47 -0.20
N PHE A 28 23.21 -1.11 -1.45
CA PHE A 28 23.54 -2.06 -2.50
C PHE A 28 24.73 -2.94 -2.11
N PRO A 29 24.70 -4.27 -2.35
CA PRO A 29 23.65 -5.01 -3.08
C PRO A 29 22.50 -5.52 -2.21
N MET A 30 22.66 -5.56 -0.88
CA MET A 30 21.68 -6.17 0.02
C MET A 30 20.32 -5.47 -0.02
N GLY A 31 20.30 -4.16 -0.25
CA GLY A 31 19.06 -3.39 -0.38
C GLY A 31 18.19 -3.79 -1.58
N LEU A 32 18.76 -4.42 -2.63
CA LEU A 32 17.97 -4.98 -3.73
C LEU A 32 17.01 -6.07 -3.25
N ILE A 33 17.41 -6.89 -2.28
CA ILE A 33 16.56 -7.95 -1.72
C ILE A 33 15.34 -7.31 -1.04
N GLY A 34 15.54 -6.22 -0.30
CA GLY A 34 14.46 -5.45 0.31
C GLY A 34 13.51 -4.86 -0.73
N LEU A 35 14.04 -4.25 -1.80
CA LEU A 35 13.25 -3.69 -2.89
C LEU A 35 12.40 -4.75 -3.61
N VAL A 36 12.99 -5.92 -3.89
CA VAL A 36 12.26 -7.06 -4.49
C VAL A 36 11.16 -7.56 -3.56
N GLY A 37 11.44 -7.66 -2.25
CA GLY A 37 10.45 -8.04 -1.24
C GLY A 37 9.26 -7.08 -1.21
N ILE A 38 9.53 -5.77 -1.16
CA ILE A 38 8.48 -4.72 -1.18
C ILE A 38 7.69 -4.78 -2.49
N ALA A 39 8.35 -4.94 -3.64
CA ALA A 39 7.67 -5.08 -4.92
C ALA A 39 6.75 -6.31 -4.95
N GLY A 40 7.22 -7.46 -4.46
CA GLY A 40 6.42 -8.68 -4.35
C GLY A 40 5.17 -8.49 -3.49
N LEU A 41 5.33 -7.89 -2.30
CA LEU A 41 4.20 -7.56 -1.42
C LEU A 41 3.22 -6.58 -2.08
N GLY A 42 3.73 -5.55 -2.75
CA GLY A 42 2.91 -4.59 -3.49
C GLY A 42 2.07 -5.24 -4.57
N LEU A 43 2.66 -6.17 -5.34
CA LEU A 43 1.93 -6.93 -6.36
C LEU A 43 0.83 -7.81 -5.76
N LEU A 44 1.11 -8.50 -4.65
CA LEU A 44 0.09 -9.30 -3.95
C LEU A 44 -1.04 -8.43 -3.42
N PHE A 45 -0.73 -7.27 -2.85
CA PHE A 45 -1.72 -6.32 -2.36
C PHE A 45 -2.62 -5.80 -3.50
N ILE A 46 -2.03 -5.42 -4.63
CA ILE A 46 -2.77 -4.99 -5.84
C ILE A 46 -3.66 -6.14 -6.35
N LYS A 47 -3.15 -7.38 -6.35
CA LYS A 47 -3.94 -8.56 -6.74
C LYS A 47 -5.19 -8.69 -5.88
N VAL A 48 -5.06 -8.63 -4.55
CA VAL A 48 -6.18 -8.74 -3.62
C VAL A 48 -7.20 -7.62 -3.83
N ILE A 49 -6.77 -6.36 -3.98
CA ILE A 49 -7.68 -5.24 -4.28
C ILE A 49 -8.43 -5.50 -5.59
N ARG A 50 -7.73 -5.94 -6.64
CA ARG A 50 -8.33 -6.19 -7.95
C ARG A 50 -9.34 -7.33 -7.90
N GLU A 51 -9.06 -8.38 -7.14
CA GLU A 51 -10.00 -9.48 -6.90
C GLU A 51 -11.23 -9.00 -6.13
N ARG A 52 -11.06 -8.20 -5.08
CA ARG A 52 -12.18 -7.60 -4.33
C ARG A 52 -13.08 -6.76 -5.24
N LEU A 53 -12.51 -5.85 -6.04
CA LEU A 53 -13.27 -4.98 -6.94
C LEU A 53 -13.99 -5.75 -8.06
N LYS A 54 -13.52 -6.94 -8.43
CA LYS A 54 -14.13 -7.77 -9.48
C LYS A 54 -15.13 -8.78 -8.92
N ASN A 55 -15.25 -8.91 -7.59
CA ASN A 55 -16.12 -9.89 -6.97
C ASN A 55 -17.60 -9.45 -7.00
N LYS A 56 -18.26 -9.72 -8.14
CA LYS A 56 -19.67 -9.40 -8.37
C LYS A 56 -20.63 -10.11 -7.40
N GLU A 57 -20.25 -11.28 -6.92
CA GLU A 57 -21.07 -12.08 -6.01
C GLU A 57 -21.07 -11.44 -4.62
N ASP A 58 -19.90 -11.11 -4.09
CA ASP A 58 -19.75 -10.41 -2.81
C ASP A 58 -20.39 -9.00 -2.85
N ASP A 59 -20.27 -8.29 -3.98
CA ASP A 59 -21.00 -7.03 -4.22
C ASP A 59 -22.53 -7.22 -4.22
N TYR A 60 -23.03 -8.37 -4.71
CA TYR A 60 -24.45 -8.68 -4.73
C TYR A 60 -24.97 -9.01 -3.33
N TYR A 61 -24.27 -9.85 -2.57
CA TYR A 61 -24.65 -10.20 -1.20
C TYR A 61 -24.55 -9.00 -0.25
N SER A 62 -23.47 -8.21 -0.32
CA SER A 62 -23.31 -7.00 0.50
C SER A 62 -24.37 -5.93 0.21
N LYS A 63 -24.90 -5.83 -1.02
CA LYS A 63 -25.92 -4.84 -1.37
C LYS A 63 -27.35 -5.31 -1.18
N ASN A 64 -27.61 -6.61 -1.27
CA ASN A 64 -28.98 -7.13 -1.33
C ASN A 64 -29.36 -7.97 -0.11
N ILE A 65 -28.42 -8.41 0.71
CA ILE A 65 -28.68 -9.39 1.80
C ILE A 65 -28.38 -8.84 3.21
N ASP A 66 -27.91 -7.60 3.36
CA ASP A 66 -28.07 -6.86 4.62
C ASP A 66 -29.39 -6.06 4.62
N LYS A 67 -30.44 -6.71 5.14
CA LYS A 67 -31.62 -6.08 5.76
C LYS A 67 -32.08 -6.90 6.94
#